data_AF-A0A6I1KDR6-F1
#
_entry.id   AF-A0A6I1KDR6-F1
#
_cell.length_a   1.000
_cell.length_b   1.000
_cell.length_c   1.000
_cell.angle_alpha   90.00
_cell.angle_beta   90.00
_cell.angle_gamma   90.00
#
_symmetry.space_group_name_H-M   'P 1'
#
loop_
_entity.id
_entity.type
_entity.pdbx_description
1 polymer ?
#
loop_
_entity_poly.entity_id
_entity_poly.type
_entity_poly.pdbx_seq_one_letter_code
_entity_poly.pdbx_strand_id
1 'polypeptide(L)'
;MFFGDENNAQVMGKFLRKAEAAHIEDEARAKRLSVSREIVGYIYKSPEGWDERCTFNIKHIGNQFLQWLRDFDSTKNDHIDQIYCIVYRFLCEFDFLVGPGKELGMELRRIKGQIESDVAEMDENVRSQIIYASYIMPANIAKEFINDSNIGSFREFEAKKSEAEKLKKQWDEEINVKKTETDAIKEKLSEYKTGFNFVGLYKGFERLGEQKESEASKLFWSLIVMGIIIVLPLIIEIIIAVNGVYQNRALSLDHLVVIIPLITIEVIFIYYFRVILHNFNSVKAQKLQIELRQTLCQFIQSYAEYSEKIKKQDKTALEKFENLIFSGILADPEKLPSTFDGIDQLGNLVKSLKG
;
A
#
# COMPACT_ATOMS: atom_id res chain seq x y z
N MET A 1 34.83 3.76 -31.30
CA MET A 1 34.89 4.87 -32.26
C MET A 1 36.02 4.57 -33.22
N PHE A 2 35.73 4.51 -34.52
CA PHE A 2 36.68 4.08 -35.55
C PHE A 2 37.55 5.25 -36.00
N PHE A 3 36.95 6.37 -36.40
CA PHE A 3 37.66 7.61 -36.74
C PHE A 3 38.17 8.36 -35.51
N GLY A 4 37.50 8.21 -34.37
CA GLY A 4 37.96 8.77 -33.09
C GLY A 4 39.15 8.05 -32.45
N ASP A 5 39.58 6.90 -32.98
CA ASP A 5 40.77 6.19 -32.48
C ASP A 5 42.05 7.01 -32.75
N GLU A 6 42.92 7.13 -31.76
CA GLU A 6 44.13 7.97 -31.85
C GLU A 6 45.04 7.59 -33.02
N ASN A 7 45.19 6.29 -33.33
CA ASN A 7 46.03 5.85 -34.44
C ASN A 7 45.41 6.22 -35.79
N ASN A 8 44.09 6.08 -35.91
CA ASN A 8 43.36 6.39 -37.13
C ASN A 8 43.30 7.90 -37.37
N ALA A 9 43.12 8.69 -36.31
CA ALA A 9 43.21 10.15 -36.35
C ALA A 9 44.60 10.62 -36.80
N GLN A 10 45.68 10.00 -36.30
CA GLN A 10 47.05 10.30 -36.76
C GLN A 10 47.25 10.00 -38.25
N VAL A 11 46.68 8.91 -38.77
CA VAL A 11 46.73 8.57 -40.20
C VAL A 11 46.04 9.65 -41.04
N MET A 12 44.82 10.05 -40.67
CA MET A 12 44.09 11.12 -41.36
C MET A 12 44.85 12.45 -41.30
N GLY A 13 45.40 12.82 -40.14
CA GLY A 13 46.19 14.04 -39.97
C GLY A 13 47.45 14.05 -40.85
N LYS A 14 48.14 12.91 -41.00
CA LYS A 14 49.29 12.77 -41.91
C LYS A 14 48.88 12.91 -43.38
N PHE A 15 47.77 12.27 -43.78
CA PHE A 15 47.24 12.41 -45.13
C PHE A 15 46.91 13.88 -45.45
N LEU A 16 46.20 14.59 -44.57
CA LEU A 16 45.81 15.98 -44.80
C LEU A 16 47.00 16.90 -45.07
N ARG A 17 48.12 16.70 -44.35
CA ARG A 17 49.37 17.44 -44.56
C ARG A 17 50.05 17.08 -45.88
N LYS A 18 50.11 15.79 -46.21
CA LYS A 18 50.69 15.32 -47.49
C LYS A 18 49.89 15.80 -48.69
N ALA A 19 48.56 15.72 -48.62
CA ALA A 19 47.66 16.15 -49.68
C ALA A 19 47.72 17.67 -49.92
N GLU A 20 47.96 18.46 -48.87
CA GLU A 20 48.16 19.91 -48.99
C GLU A 20 49.47 20.28 -49.69
N ALA A 21 50.54 19.52 -49.43
CA ALA A 21 51.86 19.75 -50.04
C ALA A 21 52.00 19.14 -51.45
N ALA A 22 51.03 18.35 -51.90
CA ALA A 22 51.09 17.66 -53.18
C ALA A 22 50.85 18.63 -54.35
N HIS A 23 51.70 18.55 -55.37
CA HIS A 23 51.49 19.23 -56.65
C HIS A 23 51.07 18.21 -57.71
N ILE A 24 49.91 18.42 -58.32
CA ILE A 24 49.34 17.55 -59.35
C ILE A 24 49.13 18.38 -60.61
N GLU A 25 49.72 17.94 -61.73
CA GLU A 25 49.61 18.62 -63.03
C GLU A 25 48.23 18.39 -63.69
N ASP A 26 47.61 17.23 -63.45
CA ASP A 26 46.29 16.88 -63.95
C ASP A 26 45.19 17.61 -63.15
N GLU A 27 44.49 18.54 -63.79
CA GLU A 27 43.46 19.39 -63.18
C GLU A 27 42.28 18.58 -62.59
N ALA A 28 41.86 17.51 -63.26
CA ALA A 28 40.77 16.66 -62.76
C ALA A 28 41.18 15.92 -61.49
N ARG A 29 42.41 15.40 -61.44
CA ARG A 29 42.94 14.71 -60.25
C ARG A 29 43.29 15.68 -59.12
N ALA A 30 43.76 16.88 -59.44
CA ALA A 30 43.94 17.95 -58.46
C ALA A 30 42.61 18.30 -57.78
N LYS A 31 41.52 18.39 -58.56
CA LYS A 31 40.16 18.61 -58.03
C LYS A 31 39.69 17.44 -57.15
N ARG A 32 39.87 16.19 -57.60
CA ARG A 32 39.55 14.97 -56.81
C ARG A 32 40.30 14.95 -55.47
N LEU A 33 41.60 15.29 -55.47
CA LEU A 33 42.39 15.34 -54.24
C LEU A 33 41.91 16.46 -53.30
N SER A 34 41.59 17.65 -53.84
CA SER A 34 41.06 18.77 -53.04
C SER A 34 39.76 18.39 -52.33
N VAL A 35 38.80 17.83 -53.07
CA VAL A 35 37.52 17.36 -52.53
C VAL A 35 37.75 16.28 -51.47
N SER A 36 38.66 15.33 -51.74
CA SER A 36 38.98 14.28 -50.78
C SER A 36 39.56 14.84 -49.49
N ARG A 37 40.47 15.81 -49.59
CA ARG A 37 41.06 16.51 -48.45
C ARG A 37 40.00 17.25 -47.64
N GLU A 38 39.05 17.92 -48.28
CA GLU A 38 37.96 18.63 -47.60
C GLU A 38 37.11 17.65 -46.78
N ILE A 39 36.64 16.56 -47.39
CA ILE A 39 35.78 15.56 -46.71
C ILE A 39 36.55 14.88 -45.56
N VAL A 40 37.81 14.47 -45.77
CA VAL A 40 38.65 13.92 -44.69
C VAL A 40 38.87 14.95 -43.59
N GLY A 41 38.98 16.23 -43.94
CA GLY A 41 39.04 17.33 -42.98
C GLY A 41 37.80 17.43 -42.09
N TYR A 42 36.60 17.21 -42.64
CA TYR A 42 35.37 17.13 -41.86
C TYR A 42 35.32 15.90 -40.95
N ILE A 43 35.74 14.74 -41.45
CA ILE A 43 35.84 13.51 -40.65
C ILE A 43 36.80 13.71 -39.48
N TYR A 44 37.98 14.28 -39.73
CA TYR A 44 39.01 14.53 -38.73
C TYR A 44 38.57 15.55 -37.66
N LYS A 45 37.79 16.57 -38.04
CA LYS A 45 37.31 17.61 -37.10
C LYS A 45 36.15 17.15 -36.22
N SER A 46 35.33 16.20 -36.68
CA SER A 46 34.13 15.78 -35.96
C SER A 46 33.92 14.25 -36.04
N PRO A 47 34.90 13.45 -35.59
CA PRO A 47 34.93 12.01 -35.82
C PRO A 47 33.71 11.27 -35.25
N GLU A 48 33.18 11.71 -34.10
CA GLU A 48 32.03 11.07 -33.44
C GLU A 48 30.79 11.03 -34.34
N GLY A 49 30.48 12.15 -35.01
CA GLY A 49 29.32 12.24 -35.89
C GLY A 49 29.46 11.35 -37.14
N TRP A 50 30.68 11.16 -37.63
CA TRP A 50 30.95 10.27 -38.76
C TRP A 50 30.98 8.81 -38.32
N ASP A 51 31.50 8.50 -37.13
CA ASP A 51 31.48 7.16 -36.55
C ASP A 51 30.06 6.64 -36.32
N GLU A 52 29.16 7.50 -35.84
CA GLU A 52 27.75 7.14 -35.61
C GLU A 52 26.99 6.92 -36.91
N ARG A 53 27.25 7.75 -37.93
CA ARG A 53 26.45 7.78 -39.17
C ARG A 53 27.04 6.98 -40.32
N CYS A 54 28.30 6.56 -40.24
CA CYS A 54 28.96 5.86 -41.33
C CYS A 54 29.30 4.40 -41.01
N THR A 55 28.46 3.74 -40.21
CA THR A 55 28.71 2.39 -39.69
C THR A 55 28.83 1.33 -40.80
N PHE A 56 28.09 1.47 -41.90
CA PHE A 56 28.13 0.56 -43.03
C PHE A 56 29.48 0.62 -43.75
N ASN A 57 29.93 1.80 -44.18
CA ASN A 57 31.23 1.90 -44.85
C ASN A 57 32.40 1.67 -43.87
N ILE A 58 32.29 2.03 -42.59
CA ILE A 58 33.29 1.66 -41.58
C ILE A 58 33.47 0.13 -41.54
N LYS A 59 32.36 -0.61 -41.47
CA LYS A 59 32.36 -2.07 -41.44
C LYS A 59 32.92 -2.70 -42.72
N HIS A 60 32.55 -2.17 -43.89
CA HIS A 60 32.89 -2.80 -45.17
C HIS A 60 34.22 -2.35 -45.78
N ILE A 61 34.59 -1.07 -45.63
CA ILE A 61 35.74 -0.46 -46.30
C ILE A 61 36.60 0.44 -45.39
N GLY A 62 36.28 0.56 -44.09
CA GLY A 62 36.99 1.47 -43.18
C GLY A 62 38.48 1.17 -43.07
N ASN A 63 38.86 -0.10 -42.88
CA ASN A 63 40.28 -0.48 -42.79
C ASN A 63 41.04 -0.22 -44.09
N GLN A 64 40.41 -0.51 -45.23
CA GLN A 64 40.98 -0.25 -46.56
C GLN A 64 41.17 1.25 -46.79
N PHE A 65 40.19 2.07 -46.37
CA PHE A 65 40.28 3.51 -46.43
C PHE A 65 41.51 4.04 -45.69
N LEU A 66 41.70 3.62 -44.44
CA LEU A 66 42.87 4.03 -43.64
C LEU A 66 44.19 3.59 -44.25
N GLN A 67 44.22 2.41 -44.89
CA GLN A 67 45.41 1.95 -45.60
C GLN A 67 45.75 2.89 -46.78
N TRP A 68 44.76 3.25 -47.60
CA TRP A 68 44.95 4.21 -48.69
C TRP A 68 45.42 5.58 -48.19
N LEU A 69 44.89 6.08 -47.07
CA LEU A 69 45.35 7.32 -46.47
C LEU A 69 46.79 7.23 -45.94
N ARG A 70 47.16 6.09 -45.35
CA ARG A 70 48.51 5.84 -44.81
C ARG A 70 49.55 5.78 -45.91
N ASP A 71 49.25 5.04 -46.97
CA ASP A 71 50.13 4.76 -48.10
C ASP A 71 49.99 5.80 -49.23
N PHE A 72 49.33 6.93 -48.95
CA PHE A 72 49.09 7.99 -49.92
C PHE A 72 50.38 8.51 -50.56
N ASP A 73 50.36 8.55 -51.90
CA ASP A 73 51.42 8.98 -52.79
C ASP A 73 50.79 9.79 -53.92
N SER A 74 51.12 11.08 -54.01
CA SER A 74 50.52 12.00 -54.99
C SER A 74 50.97 11.75 -56.43
N THR A 75 52.02 10.94 -56.64
CA THR A 75 52.49 10.57 -57.99
C THR A 75 51.65 9.44 -58.60
N LYS A 76 50.84 8.74 -57.78
CA LYS A 76 50.03 7.60 -58.21
C LYS A 76 48.57 8.02 -58.37
N ASN A 77 48.14 8.10 -59.62
CA ASN A 77 46.75 8.44 -59.98
C ASN A 77 45.71 7.55 -59.30
N ASP A 78 45.96 6.24 -59.23
CA ASP A 78 45.04 5.30 -58.58
C ASP A 78 44.84 5.62 -57.09
N HIS A 79 45.86 6.09 -56.37
CA HIS A 79 45.69 6.44 -54.95
C HIS A 79 44.70 7.60 -54.78
N ILE A 80 44.75 8.61 -55.65
CA ILE A 80 43.83 9.75 -55.61
C ILE A 80 42.41 9.30 -55.94
N ASP A 81 42.26 8.48 -56.97
CA ASP A 81 40.95 8.01 -57.45
C ASP A 81 40.28 7.08 -56.43
N GLN A 82 41.03 6.16 -55.81
CA GLN A 82 40.51 5.27 -54.76
C GLN A 82 40.07 6.06 -53.52
N ILE A 83 40.91 6.99 -53.05
CA ILE A 83 40.56 7.83 -51.90
C ILE A 83 39.31 8.65 -52.21
N TYR A 84 39.24 9.27 -53.40
CA TYR A 84 38.10 10.06 -53.85
C TYR A 84 36.79 9.27 -53.90
N CYS A 85 36.82 8.03 -54.42
CA CYS A 85 35.65 7.16 -54.43
C CYS A 85 35.20 6.80 -53.01
N ILE A 86 36.15 6.47 -52.13
CA ILE A 86 35.84 6.04 -50.76
C ILE A 86 35.28 7.20 -49.91
N VAL A 87 35.88 8.39 -49.97
CA VAL A 87 35.39 9.56 -49.22
C VAL A 87 34.00 9.98 -49.69
N TYR A 88 33.69 9.84 -50.99
CA TYR A 88 32.34 10.09 -51.49
C TYR A 88 31.33 9.08 -50.96
N ARG A 89 31.70 7.80 -50.85
CA ARG A 89 30.85 6.79 -50.18
C ARG A 89 30.54 7.16 -48.74
N PHE A 90 31.55 7.59 -47.97
CA PHE A 90 31.34 8.08 -46.61
C PHE A 90 30.40 9.29 -46.59
N LEU A 91 30.57 10.26 -47.50
CA LEU A 91 29.69 11.43 -47.61
C LEU A 91 28.24 11.05 -47.93
N CYS A 92 28.02 10.13 -48.86
CA CYS A 92 26.69 9.65 -49.21
C CYS A 92 26.00 8.92 -48.07
N GLU A 93 26.73 8.09 -47.32
CA GLU A 93 26.19 7.42 -46.14
C GLU A 93 25.85 8.42 -45.02
N PHE A 94 26.74 9.37 -44.77
CA PHE A 94 26.53 10.43 -43.78
C PHE A 94 25.27 11.26 -44.06
N ASP A 95 25.03 11.59 -45.34
CA ASP A 95 23.81 12.28 -45.79
C ASP A 95 22.57 11.39 -45.68
N PHE A 96 22.66 10.12 -46.06
CA PHE A 96 21.55 9.18 -45.98
C PHE A 96 21.05 8.99 -44.54
N LEU A 97 21.96 8.99 -43.56
CA LEU A 97 21.66 8.78 -42.13
C LEU A 97 21.63 10.09 -41.32
N VAL A 98 21.35 11.24 -41.96
CA VAL A 98 21.34 12.55 -41.28
C VAL A 98 20.20 12.70 -40.25
N GLY A 99 19.13 11.91 -40.42
CA GLY A 99 17.97 11.83 -39.54
C GLY A 99 16.73 12.60 -40.06
N PRO A 100 15.54 12.36 -39.48
CA PRO A 100 14.30 12.94 -39.95
C PRO A 100 14.29 14.47 -39.80
N GLY A 101 13.91 15.18 -40.88
CA GLY A 101 13.81 16.64 -40.91
C GLY A 101 15.14 17.38 -40.82
N LYS A 102 16.26 16.66 -40.94
CA LYS A 102 17.61 17.23 -40.98
C LYS A 102 18.15 17.14 -42.41
N GLU A 103 19.05 18.05 -42.72
CA GLU A 103 19.68 18.17 -44.03
C GLU A 103 21.20 18.21 -43.86
N LEU A 104 21.92 17.74 -44.89
CA LEU A 104 23.36 17.92 -44.96
C LEU A 104 23.73 19.40 -44.89
N GLY A 105 24.76 19.73 -44.09
CA GLY A 105 25.26 21.10 -43.99
C GLY A 105 25.62 21.68 -45.36
N MET A 106 25.40 22.99 -45.53
CA MET A 106 25.51 23.68 -46.82
C MET A 106 26.81 23.36 -47.58
N GLU A 107 27.96 23.33 -46.89
CA GLU A 107 29.26 23.01 -47.51
C GLU A 107 29.36 21.56 -47.99
N LEU A 108 28.94 20.60 -47.18
CA LEU A 108 28.95 19.18 -47.56
C LEU A 108 27.96 18.90 -48.70
N ARG A 109 26.81 19.60 -48.73
CA ARG A 109 25.87 19.58 -49.85
C ARG A 109 26.47 20.14 -51.13
N ARG A 110 27.19 21.26 -51.04
CA ARG A 110 27.90 21.85 -52.18
C ARG A 110 28.93 20.86 -52.74
N ILE A 111 29.74 20.25 -51.87
CA ILE A 111 30.74 19.24 -52.26
C ILE A 111 30.05 18.05 -52.94
N LYS A 112 28.98 17.52 -52.35
CA LYS A 112 28.20 16.40 -52.93
C LYS A 112 27.66 16.75 -54.32
N GLY A 113 27.04 17.92 -54.48
CA GLY A 113 26.50 18.37 -55.76
C GLY A 113 27.57 18.59 -56.83
N GLN A 114 28.77 19.05 -56.46
CA GLN A 114 29.91 19.17 -57.39
C GLN A 114 30.38 17.80 -57.89
N ILE A 115 30.42 16.79 -57.03
CA ILE A 115 30.81 15.44 -57.43
C ILE A 115 29.77 14.85 -58.40
N GLU A 116 28.49 15.09 -58.14
CA GLU A 116 27.37 14.62 -58.97
C GLU A 116 27.28 15.31 -60.34
N SER A 117 27.64 16.59 -60.45
CA SER A 117 27.66 17.30 -61.73
C SER A 117 28.76 16.79 -62.67
N ASP A 118 29.88 16.36 -62.11
CA ASP A 118 31.09 16.03 -62.87
C ASP A 118 31.13 14.56 -63.33
N VAL A 119 30.16 13.73 -62.90
CA VAL A 119 30.15 12.26 -63.10
C VAL A 119 30.29 11.85 -64.57
N ALA A 120 29.74 12.63 -65.50
CA ALA A 120 29.77 12.33 -66.93
C ALA A 120 31.19 12.41 -67.52
N GLU A 121 32.06 13.24 -66.94
CA GLU A 121 33.42 13.51 -67.42
C GLU A 121 34.47 12.60 -66.75
N MET A 122 34.04 11.73 -65.83
CA MET A 122 34.94 10.83 -65.10
C MET A 122 35.29 9.56 -65.86
N ASP A 123 36.47 9.02 -65.55
CA ASP A 123 36.92 7.70 -66.00
C ASP A 123 35.91 6.61 -65.58
N GLU A 124 35.77 5.56 -66.41
CA GLU A 124 34.74 4.52 -66.21
C GLU A 124 34.77 3.90 -64.82
N ASN A 125 35.96 3.60 -64.29
CA ASN A 125 36.15 3.01 -62.97
C ASN A 125 35.64 3.95 -61.86
N VAL A 126 36.04 5.23 -61.90
CA VAL A 126 35.62 6.23 -60.91
C VAL A 126 34.11 6.46 -61.02
N ARG A 127 33.61 6.66 -62.24
CA ARG A 127 32.18 6.85 -62.51
C ARG A 127 31.33 5.72 -61.94
N SER A 128 31.77 4.47 -62.12
CA SER A 128 31.05 3.29 -61.60
C SER A 128 30.92 3.32 -60.06
N GLN A 129 31.98 3.73 -59.36
CA GLN A 129 31.99 3.83 -57.90
C GLN A 129 31.12 4.98 -57.41
N ILE A 130 31.13 6.13 -58.09
CA ILE A 130 30.27 7.27 -57.78
C ILE A 130 28.79 6.89 -57.97
N ILE A 131 28.43 6.28 -59.11
CA ILE A 131 27.05 5.79 -59.36
C ILE A 131 26.63 4.77 -58.29
N TYR A 132 27.51 3.84 -57.92
CA TYR A 132 27.23 2.89 -56.84
C TYR A 132 26.93 3.62 -55.53
N ALA A 133 27.78 4.57 -55.14
CA ALA A 133 27.63 5.33 -53.91
C ALA A 133 26.34 6.17 -53.88
N SER A 134 25.97 6.79 -55.00
CA SER A 134 24.78 7.65 -55.10
C SER A 134 23.47 6.86 -55.10
N TYR A 135 23.41 5.69 -55.75
CA TYR A 135 22.13 5.02 -56.04
C TYR A 135 22.00 3.60 -55.46
N ILE A 136 23.05 2.80 -55.50
CA ILE A 136 22.98 1.37 -55.11
C ILE A 136 23.28 1.21 -53.61
N MET A 137 24.25 1.95 -53.10
CA MET A 137 24.70 1.87 -51.71
C MET A 137 23.59 2.25 -50.70
N PRO A 138 22.77 3.30 -50.90
CA PRO A 138 21.65 3.59 -49.99
C PRO A 138 20.64 2.44 -49.90
N ALA A 139 20.38 1.75 -51.01
CA ALA A 139 19.52 0.57 -51.02
C ALA A 139 20.15 -0.61 -50.25
N ASN A 140 21.47 -0.79 -50.34
CA ASN A 140 22.19 -1.80 -49.56
C ASN A 140 22.17 -1.49 -48.06
N ILE A 141 22.37 -0.22 -47.68
CA ILE A 141 22.28 0.25 -46.28
C ILE A 141 20.85 -0.01 -45.76
N ALA A 142 19.83 0.38 -46.51
CA ALA A 142 18.44 0.14 -46.15
C ALA A 142 18.13 -1.36 -46.03
N LYS A 143 18.66 -2.19 -46.94
CA LYS A 143 18.49 -3.65 -46.91
C LYS A 143 19.11 -4.26 -45.66
N GLU A 144 20.30 -3.83 -45.26
CA GLU A 144 20.95 -4.32 -44.05
C GLU A 144 20.17 -3.86 -42.80
N PHE A 145 19.72 -2.60 -42.78
CA PHE A 145 18.90 -2.08 -41.68
C PHE A 145 17.56 -2.83 -41.55
N ILE A 146 16.84 -3.04 -42.65
CA ILE A 146 15.53 -3.73 -42.67
C ILE A 146 15.65 -5.20 -42.27
N ASN A 147 16.72 -5.87 -42.71
CA ASN A 147 16.95 -7.28 -42.39
C ASN A 147 17.67 -7.49 -41.06
N ASP A 148 18.08 -6.42 -40.38
CA ASP A 148 18.52 -6.51 -39.00
C ASP A 148 17.35 -7.05 -38.17
N SER A 149 17.64 -8.14 -37.43
CA SER A 149 16.73 -8.88 -36.57
C SER A 149 15.83 -8.01 -35.67
N ASN A 150 16.24 -6.77 -35.40
CA ASN A 150 15.52 -5.82 -34.56
C ASN A 150 14.21 -5.27 -35.16
N ILE A 151 14.02 -5.30 -36.49
CA ILE A 151 12.73 -4.87 -37.09
C ILE A 151 11.67 -5.96 -37.01
N GLY A 152 12.07 -7.24 -37.03
CA GLY A 152 11.19 -8.36 -36.69
C GLY A 152 10.60 -8.20 -35.28
N SER A 153 11.44 -7.77 -34.33
CA SER A 153 11.04 -7.44 -32.95
C SER A 153 9.99 -6.33 -32.86
N PHE A 154 9.89 -5.44 -33.84
CA PHE A 154 8.90 -4.36 -33.84
C PHE A 154 7.47 -4.89 -34.09
N ARG A 155 7.32 -5.92 -34.93
CA ARG A 155 6.03 -6.61 -35.11
C ARG A 155 5.65 -7.43 -33.88
N GLU A 156 6.62 -8.08 -33.24
CA GLU A 156 6.38 -8.80 -31.98
C GLU A 156 6.06 -7.86 -30.81
N PHE A 157 6.61 -6.63 -30.82
CA PHE A 157 6.36 -5.64 -29.79
C PHE A 157 4.88 -5.21 -29.74
N GLU A 158 4.26 -4.98 -30.90
CA GLU A 158 2.83 -4.62 -30.96
C GLU A 158 1.94 -5.75 -30.41
N ALA A 159 2.26 -7.00 -30.75
CA ALA A 159 1.55 -8.18 -30.23
C ALA A 159 1.70 -8.30 -28.71
N LYS A 160 2.93 -8.20 -28.19
CA LYS A 160 3.21 -8.24 -26.74
C LYS A 160 2.56 -7.09 -25.97
N LYS A 161 2.49 -5.90 -26.57
CA LYS A 161 1.79 -4.74 -25.98
C LYS A 161 0.29 -5.02 -25.84
N SER A 162 -0.35 -5.54 -26.88
CA SER A 162 -1.77 -5.88 -26.84
C SER A 162 -2.08 -6.96 -25.79
N GLU A 163 -1.22 -7.97 -25.68
CA GLU A 163 -1.34 -9.02 -24.66
C GLU A 163 -1.18 -8.46 -23.24
N ALA A 164 -0.20 -7.60 -23.01
CA ALA A 164 0.02 -6.94 -21.72
C ALA A 164 -1.17 -6.04 -21.32
N GLU A 165 -1.78 -5.32 -22.26
CA GLU A 165 -2.98 -4.51 -21.99
C GLU A 165 -4.19 -5.37 -21.61
N LYS A 166 -4.34 -6.55 -22.24
CA LYS A 166 -5.40 -7.52 -21.86
C LYS A 166 -5.18 -8.08 -20.47
N LEU A 167 -3.96 -8.54 -20.16
CA LEU A 167 -3.61 -9.09 -18.85
C LEU A 167 -3.81 -8.04 -17.74
N LYS A 168 -3.42 -6.78 -18.00
CA LYS A 168 -3.64 -5.68 -17.05
C LYS A 168 -5.13 -5.50 -16.73
N LYS A 169 -6.00 -5.47 -17.76
CA LYS A 169 -7.45 -5.36 -17.55
C LYS A 169 -7.99 -6.53 -16.72
N GLN A 170 -7.57 -7.75 -17.02
CA GLN A 170 -7.99 -8.94 -16.27
C GLN A 170 -7.55 -8.86 -14.80
N TRP A 171 -6.30 -8.45 -14.54
CA TRP A 171 -5.81 -8.31 -13.16
C TRP A 171 -6.50 -7.18 -12.40
N ASP A 172 -6.77 -6.03 -13.04
CA ASP A 172 -7.51 -4.94 -12.40
C ASP A 172 -8.93 -5.40 -12.01
N GLU A 173 -9.57 -6.22 -12.84
CA GLU A 173 -10.90 -6.78 -12.57
C GLU A 173 -10.85 -7.81 -11.43
N GLU A 174 -9.90 -8.76 -11.46
CA GLU A 174 -9.69 -9.73 -10.38
C GLU A 174 -9.35 -9.07 -9.03
N ILE A 175 -8.50 -8.03 -9.05
CA ILE A 175 -8.13 -7.29 -7.85
C ILE A 175 -9.34 -6.58 -7.26
N ASN A 176 -10.18 -5.96 -8.10
CA ASN A 176 -11.40 -5.32 -7.63
C ASN A 176 -12.38 -6.32 -7.01
N VAL A 177 -12.58 -7.48 -7.64
CA VAL A 177 -13.42 -8.55 -7.07
C VAL A 177 -12.87 -9.00 -5.71
N LYS A 178 -11.58 -9.35 -5.62
CA LYS A 178 -10.96 -9.76 -4.35
C LYS A 178 -11.01 -8.69 -3.27
N LYS A 179 -10.87 -7.42 -3.66
CA LYS A 179 -11.00 -6.29 -2.73
C LYS A 179 -12.42 -6.22 -2.16
N THR A 180 -13.44 -6.32 -3.00
CA THR A 180 -14.84 -6.34 -2.54
C THR A 180 -15.13 -7.51 -1.60
N GLU A 181 -14.61 -8.71 -1.90
CA GLU A 181 -14.74 -9.87 -1.01
C GLU A 181 -14.03 -9.64 0.33
N THR A 182 -12.81 -9.07 0.30
CA THR A 182 -12.03 -8.78 1.50
C THR A 182 -12.72 -7.73 2.38
N ASP A 183 -13.27 -6.68 1.77
CA ASP A 183 -14.02 -5.65 2.50
C ASP A 183 -15.30 -6.23 3.12
N ALA A 184 -16.02 -7.10 2.40
CA ALA A 184 -17.18 -7.81 2.94
C ALA A 184 -16.82 -8.74 4.11
N ILE A 185 -15.67 -9.43 4.04
CA ILE A 185 -15.17 -10.24 5.16
C ILE A 185 -14.81 -9.36 6.36
N LYS A 186 -14.15 -8.22 6.13
CA LYS A 186 -13.80 -7.26 7.17
C LYS A 186 -15.03 -6.71 7.89
N GLU A 187 -16.08 -6.38 7.13
CA GLU A 187 -17.36 -5.90 7.68
C GLU A 187 -18.00 -6.98 8.58
N LYS A 188 -18.14 -8.21 8.07
CA LYS A 188 -18.66 -9.34 8.86
C LYS A 188 -17.82 -9.63 10.11
N LEU A 189 -16.49 -9.53 10.02
CA LEU A 189 -15.61 -9.75 11.17
C LEU A 189 -15.76 -8.64 12.22
N SER A 190 -16.00 -7.40 11.78
CA SER A 190 -16.30 -6.27 12.66
C SER A 190 -17.63 -6.44 13.39
N GLU A 191 -18.66 -6.90 12.66
CA GLU A 191 -19.97 -7.27 13.25
C GLU A 191 -19.80 -8.39 14.29
N TYR A 192 -19.08 -9.46 13.96
CA TYR A 192 -18.82 -10.55 14.90
C TYR A 192 -18.04 -10.08 16.14
N LYS A 193 -17.01 -9.24 15.98
CA LYS A 193 -16.21 -8.74 17.10
C LYS A 193 -17.01 -7.85 18.06
N THR A 194 -17.93 -7.05 17.52
CA THR A 194 -18.73 -6.10 18.32
C THR A 194 -19.93 -6.79 18.95
N GLY A 195 -20.63 -7.63 18.19
CA GLY A 195 -21.80 -8.36 18.66
C GLY A 195 -21.44 -9.41 19.72
N PHE A 196 -20.39 -10.21 19.53
CA PHE A 196 -20.16 -11.37 20.40
C PHE A 196 -19.66 -11.00 21.80
N ASN A 197 -18.89 -9.92 21.94
CA ASN A 197 -18.34 -9.52 23.24
C ASN A 197 -19.40 -8.89 24.16
N PHE A 198 -20.22 -7.97 23.67
CA PHE A 198 -21.27 -7.34 24.49
C PHE A 198 -22.49 -8.23 24.68
N VAL A 199 -22.88 -9.03 23.68
CA VAL A 199 -23.94 -10.04 23.84
C VAL A 199 -23.49 -11.13 24.81
N GLY A 200 -22.21 -11.53 24.76
CA GLY A 200 -21.64 -12.49 25.71
C GLY A 200 -21.65 -11.95 27.15
N LEU A 201 -21.23 -10.69 27.36
CA LEU A 201 -21.29 -10.04 28.67
C LEU A 201 -22.73 -9.87 29.17
N TYR A 202 -23.65 -9.45 28.31
CA TYR A 202 -25.07 -9.34 28.65
C TYR A 202 -25.63 -10.68 29.13
N LYS A 203 -25.45 -11.75 28.36
CA LYS A 203 -25.88 -13.11 28.74
C LYS A 203 -25.21 -13.60 30.03
N GLY A 204 -23.95 -13.24 30.24
CA GLY A 204 -23.22 -13.51 31.48
C GLY A 204 -23.87 -12.84 32.69
N PHE A 205 -24.18 -11.54 32.59
CA PHE A 205 -24.88 -10.82 33.64
C PHE A 205 -26.35 -11.26 33.80
N GLU A 206 -27.05 -11.62 32.72
CA GLU A 206 -28.41 -12.20 32.73
C GLU A 206 -28.45 -13.44 33.62
N ARG A 207 -27.57 -14.41 33.34
CA ARG A 207 -27.45 -15.64 34.14
C ARG A 207 -27.08 -15.38 35.60
N LEU A 208 -26.19 -14.41 35.87
CA LEU A 208 -25.87 -14.01 37.25
C LEU A 208 -27.07 -13.37 37.96
N GLY A 209 -27.87 -12.59 37.24
CA GLY A 209 -29.12 -12.00 37.73
C GLY A 209 -30.15 -13.06 38.12
N GLU A 210 -30.38 -14.06 37.26
CA GLU A 210 -31.28 -15.18 37.54
C GLU A 210 -30.85 -15.99 38.77
N GLN A 211 -29.54 -16.24 38.91
CA GLN A 211 -28.98 -16.91 40.09
C GLN A 211 -29.24 -16.11 41.37
N LYS A 212 -29.01 -14.79 41.34
CA LYS A 212 -29.26 -13.90 42.49
C LYS A 212 -30.75 -13.76 42.82
N GLU A 213 -31.62 -13.84 41.83
CA GLU A 213 -33.07 -13.86 42.04
C GLU A 213 -33.54 -15.14 42.73
N SER A 214 -32.97 -16.29 42.35
CA SER A 214 -33.21 -17.56 43.06
C SER A 214 -32.72 -17.49 44.52
N GLU A 215 -31.53 -16.93 44.76
CA GLU A 215 -30.99 -16.71 46.11
C GLU A 215 -31.89 -15.77 46.94
N ALA A 216 -32.32 -14.64 46.36
CA ALA A 216 -33.23 -13.69 47.01
C ALA A 216 -34.56 -14.33 47.39
N SER A 217 -35.12 -15.16 46.50
CA SER A 217 -36.37 -15.88 46.75
C SER A 217 -36.23 -16.87 47.90
N LYS A 218 -35.12 -17.62 47.96
CA LYS A 218 -34.83 -18.54 49.08
C LYS A 218 -34.67 -17.78 50.40
N LEU A 219 -33.94 -16.66 50.40
CA LEU A 219 -33.77 -15.82 51.59
C LEU A 219 -35.09 -15.20 52.05
N PHE A 220 -35.95 -14.80 51.12
CA PHE A 220 -37.29 -14.28 51.43
C PHE A 220 -38.17 -15.33 52.11
N TRP A 221 -38.21 -16.56 51.58
CA TRP A 221 -38.92 -17.66 52.24
C TRP A 221 -38.34 -17.99 53.61
N SER A 222 -37.01 -17.97 53.75
CA SER A 222 -36.35 -18.13 55.05
C SER A 222 -36.72 -17.04 56.05
N LEU A 223 -36.89 -15.77 55.61
CA LEU A 223 -37.37 -14.68 56.46
C LEU A 223 -38.80 -14.92 56.97
N ILE A 224 -39.70 -15.39 56.09
CA ILE A 224 -41.09 -15.70 56.48
C ILE A 224 -41.10 -16.81 57.54
N VAL A 225 -40.38 -17.92 57.29
CA VAL A 225 -40.29 -19.03 58.24
C VAL A 225 -39.70 -18.57 59.58
N MET A 226 -38.63 -17.79 59.54
CA MET A 226 -37.99 -17.27 60.74
C MET A 226 -38.90 -16.30 61.51
N GLY A 227 -39.66 -15.47 60.80
CA GLY A 227 -40.66 -14.59 61.41
C GLY A 227 -41.74 -15.37 62.17
N ILE A 228 -42.22 -16.49 61.62
CA ILE A 228 -43.17 -17.37 62.31
C ILE A 228 -42.52 -18.00 63.56
N ILE A 229 -41.27 -18.45 63.46
CA ILE A 229 -40.52 -19.05 64.57
C ILE A 229 -40.34 -18.05 65.73
N ILE A 230 -40.09 -16.77 65.45
CA ILE A 230 -39.96 -15.73 66.49
C ILE A 230 -41.27 -15.52 67.26
N VAL A 231 -42.41 -15.57 66.56
CA VAL A 231 -43.72 -15.33 67.19
C VAL A 231 -44.21 -16.55 67.98
N LEU A 232 -43.75 -17.77 67.66
CA LEU A 232 -44.21 -19.01 68.28
C LEU A 232 -43.98 -19.08 69.80
N PRO A 233 -42.78 -18.77 70.36
CA PRO A 233 -42.56 -18.70 71.81
C PRO A 233 -43.51 -17.73 72.52
N LEU A 234 -43.76 -16.55 71.95
CA LEU A 234 -44.67 -15.55 72.51
C LEU A 234 -46.11 -16.07 72.56
N ILE A 235 -46.57 -16.76 71.51
CA ILE A 235 -47.90 -17.40 71.51
C ILE A 235 -47.97 -18.48 72.58
N ILE A 236 -46.93 -19.31 72.73
CA ILE A 236 -46.86 -20.34 73.77
C ILE A 236 -46.92 -19.71 75.17
N GLU A 237 -46.18 -18.63 75.39
CA GLU A 237 -46.19 -17.88 76.65
C GLU A 237 -47.59 -17.34 76.97
N ILE A 238 -48.27 -16.74 75.98
CA ILE A 238 -49.65 -16.24 76.13
C ILE A 238 -50.61 -17.39 76.47
N ILE A 239 -50.50 -18.54 75.80
CA ILE A 239 -51.36 -19.72 76.09
C ILE A 239 -51.12 -20.24 77.51
N ILE A 240 -49.87 -20.35 77.94
CA ILE A 240 -49.52 -20.78 79.31
C ILE A 240 -50.05 -19.77 80.33
N ALA A 241 -49.86 -18.47 80.10
CA ALA A 241 -50.31 -17.41 80.98
C ALA A 241 -51.85 -17.42 81.12
N VAL A 242 -52.58 -17.49 80.01
CA VAL A 242 -54.05 -17.55 80.02
C VAL A 242 -54.55 -18.79 80.76
N ASN A 243 -54.02 -19.98 80.44
CA ASN A 243 -54.41 -21.22 81.12
C ASN A 243 -54.05 -21.24 82.62
N GLY A 244 -52.90 -20.66 83.00
CA GLY A 244 -52.48 -20.54 84.39
C GLY A 244 -53.36 -19.59 85.21
N VAL A 245 -53.80 -18.48 84.61
CA VAL A 245 -54.75 -17.53 85.20
C VAL A 245 -56.13 -18.18 85.39
N TYR A 246 -56.60 -18.99 84.43
CA TYR A 246 -57.84 -19.76 84.57
C TYR A 246 -57.81 -20.81 85.70
N GLN A 247 -56.61 -21.22 86.16
CA GLN A 247 -56.42 -22.18 87.25
C GLN A 247 -56.11 -21.55 88.61
N ASN A 248 -56.24 -20.22 88.78
CA ASN A 248 -56.04 -19.53 90.06
C ASN A 248 -54.67 -19.78 90.73
N ARG A 249 -53.61 -20.03 89.95
CA ARG A 249 -52.24 -20.08 90.47
C ARG A 249 -51.62 -18.69 90.38
N ALA A 250 -51.25 -18.11 91.52
CA ALA A 250 -50.44 -16.90 91.54
C ALA A 250 -49.08 -17.16 90.86
N LEU A 251 -48.53 -16.16 90.17
CA LEU A 251 -47.21 -16.23 89.51
C LEU A 251 -46.12 -16.63 90.54
N SER A 252 -45.80 -17.92 90.62
CA SER A 252 -44.72 -18.48 91.44
C SER A 252 -43.35 -18.30 90.79
N LEU A 253 -42.29 -18.37 91.61
CA LEU A 253 -40.89 -18.33 91.16
C LEU A 253 -40.55 -19.44 90.14
N ASP A 254 -41.32 -20.52 90.11
CA ASP A 254 -41.19 -21.61 89.15
C ASP A 254 -41.45 -21.16 87.69
N HIS A 255 -42.27 -20.12 87.49
CA HIS A 255 -42.51 -19.57 86.15
C HIS A 255 -41.31 -18.78 85.62
N LEU A 256 -40.51 -18.14 86.49
CA LEU A 256 -39.31 -17.41 86.10
C LEU A 256 -38.22 -18.34 85.53
N VAL A 257 -38.15 -19.58 86.02
CA VAL A 257 -37.20 -20.60 85.53
C VAL A 257 -37.49 -21.01 84.07
N VAL A 258 -38.74 -20.86 83.62
CA VAL A 258 -39.16 -21.17 82.23
C VAL A 258 -39.05 -19.94 81.32
N ILE A 259 -39.32 -18.74 81.84
CA ILE A 259 -39.29 -17.48 81.06
C ILE A 259 -37.86 -17.09 80.66
N ILE A 260 -36.86 -17.25 81.54
CA ILE A 260 -35.47 -16.85 81.25
C ILE A 260 -34.88 -17.59 80.03
N PRO A 261 -34.99 -18.94 79.92
CA PRO A 261 -34.57 -19.66 78.71
C PRO A 261 -35.37 -19.27 77.46
N LEU A 262 -36.66 -18.99 77.57
CA LEU A 262 -37.50 -18.57 76.43
C LEU A 262 -37.04 -17.23 75.85
N ILE A 263 -36.79 -16.23 76.71
CA ILE A 263 -36.24 -14.93 76.29
C ILE A 263 -34.87 -15.12 75.63
N THR A 264 -34.03 -16.00 76.17
CA THR A 264 -32.69 -16.27 75.60
C THR A 264 -32.79 -16.87 74.19
N ILE A 265 -33.70 -17.83 74.00
CA ILE A 265 -33.98 -18.44 72.69
C ILE A 265 -34.56 -17.40 71.72
N GLU A 266 -35.46 -16.53 72.19
CA GLU A 266 -36.06 -15.47 71.38
C GLU A 266 -35.00 -14.47 70.88
N VAL A 267 -34.08 -14.03 71.74
CA VAL A 267 -32.95 -13.17 71.34
C VAL A 267 -32.08 -13.84 70.27
N ILE A 268 -31.82 -15.15 70.39
CA ILE A 268 -31.08 -15.92 69.39
C ILE A 268 -31.84 -15.94 68.05
N PHE A 269 -33.17 -16.15 68.08
CA PHE A 269 -33.98 -16.13 66.87
C PHE A 269 -34.02 -14.76 66.20
N ILE A 270 -34.13 -13.68 66.97
CA ILE A 270 -34.04 -12.30 66.46
C ILE A 270 -32.68 -12.05 65.82
N TYR A 271 -31.59 -12.55 66.42
CA TYR A 271 -30.25 -12.43 65.84
C TYR A 271 -30.16 -13.11 64.47
N TYR A 272 -30.60 -14.37 64.36
CA TYR A 272 -30.60 -15.09 63.09
C TYR A 272 -31.52 -14.44 62.04
N PHE A 273 -32.69 -13.94 62.45
CA PHE A 273 -33.56 -13.15 61.58
C PHE A 273 -32.84 -11.92 61.02
N ARG A 274 -32.11 -11.18 61.86
CA ARG A 274 -31.31 -10.02 61.44
C ARG A 274 -30.21 -10.40 60.45
N VAL A 275 -29.53 -11.54 60.66
CA VAL A 275 -28.50 -12.04 59.74
C VAL A 275 -29.12 -12.38 58.38
N ILE A 276 -30.25 -13.08 58.35
CA ILE A 276 -30.95 -13.42 57.09
C ILE A 276 -31.43 -12.14 56.39
N LEU A 277 -31.95 -11.16 57.14
CA LEU A 277 -32.40 -9.88 56.61
C LEU A 277 -31.25 -9.08 55.99
N HIS A 278 -30.09 -9.07 56.65
CA HIS A 278 -28.88 -8.44 56.13
C HIS A 278 -28.42 -9.10 54.82
N ASN A 279 -28.38 -10.44 54.77
CA ASN A 279 -28.05 -11.17 53.55
C ASN A 279 -29.06 -10.93 52.43
N PHE A 280 -30.36 -10.84 52.74
CA PHE A 280 -31.39 -10.50 51.76
C PHE A 280 -31.19 -9.11 51.18
N ASN A 281 -30.92 -8.11 52.02
CA ASN A 281 -30.62 -6.75 51.58
C ASN A 281 -29.33 -6.67 50.75
N SER A 282 -28.31 -7.45 51.11
CA SER A 282 -27.07 -7.59 50.33
C SER A 282 -27.33 -8.17 48.93
N VAL A 283 -28.06 -9.28 48.84
CA VAL A 283 -28.40 -9.90 47.53
C VAL A 283 -29.25 -8.96 46.68
N LYS A 284 -30.17 -8.22 47.28
CA LYS A 284 -30.97 -7.19 46.58
C LYS A 284 -30.09 -6.07 46.01
N ALA A 285 -29.10 -5.59 46.77
CA ALA A 285 -28.15 -4.59 46.29
C ALA A 285 -27.26 -5.12 45.15
N GLN A 286 -26.83 -6.39 45.23
CA GLN A 286 -26.09 -7.06 44.16
C GLN A 286 -26.93 -7.20 42.88
N LYS A 287 -28.23 -7.55 43.00
CA LYS A 287 -29.15 -7.65 41.85
C LYS A 287 -29.27 -6.31 41.12
N LEU A 288 -29.48 -5.21 41.85
CA LEU A 288 -29.56 -3.87 41.26
C LEU A 288 -28.28 -3.48 40.50
N GLN A 289 -27.11 -3.82 41.06
CA GLN A 289 -25.82 -3.60 40.40
C GLN A 289 -25.63 -4.46 39.14
N ILE A 290 -26.19 -5.68 39.10
CA ILE A 290 -26.17 -6.56 37.92
C ILE A 290 -27.11 -6.04 36.83
N GLU A 291 -28.33 -5.65 37.19
CA GLU A 291 -29.33 -5.07 36.26
C GLU A 291 -28.82 -3.79 35.60
N LEU A 292 -28.11 -2.93 36.35
CA LEU A 292 -27.46 -1.75 35.78
C LEU A 292 -26.43 -2.14 34.71
N ARG A 293 -25.57 -3.14 34.98
CA ARG A 293 -24.57 -3.61 34.01
C ARG A 293 -25.21 -4.28 32.79
N GLN A 294 -26.29 -5.04 32.97
CA GLN A 294 -27.08 -5.59 31.86
C GLN A 294 -27.63 -4.48 30.96
N THR A 295 -28.26 -3.47 31.57
CA THR A 295 -28.83 -2.31 30.86
C THR A 295 -27.75 -1.54 30.10
N LEU A 296 -26.58 -1.36 30.72
CA LEU A 296 -25.43 -0.71 30.10
C LEU A 296 -24.83 -1.53 28.95
N CYS A 297 -24.75 -2.85 29.06
CA CYS A 297 -24.31 -3.73 27.97
C CYS A 297 -25.30 -3.71 26.79
N GLN A 298 -26.61 -3.72 27.05
CA GLN A 298 -27.63 -3.56 26.02
C GLN A 298 -27.53 -2.18 25.34
N PHE A 299 -27.39 -1.12 26.13
CA PHE A 299 -27.22 0.25 25.63
C PHE A 299 -25.96 0.39 24.77
N ILE A 300 -24.84 -0.23 25.18
CA ILE A 300 -23.60 -0.18 24.40
C ILE A 300 -23.65 -0.98 23.11
N GLN A 301 -24.38 -2.09 23.05
CA GLN A 301 -24.57 -2.77 21.77
C GLN A 301 -25.21 -1.82 20.74
N SER A 302 -26.19 -1.01 21.17
CA SER A 302 -26.79 0.05 20.34
C SER A 302 -25.90 1.29 20.17
N TYR A 303 -25.03 1.59 21.14
CA TYR A 303 -24.10 2.74 21.09
C TYR A 303 -22.85 2.45 20.26
N ALA A 304 -22.36 1.21 20.19
CA ALA A 304 -21.16 0.82 19.45
C ALA A 304 -21.35 1.08 17.94
N GLU A 305 -22.55 0.80 17.43
CA GLU A 305 -23.02 1.18 16.09
C GLU A 305 -23.01 2.71 15.88
N TYR A 306 -23.19 3.51 16.94
CA TYR A 306 -23.15 4.99 16.92
C TYR A 306 -21.77 5.59 17.25
N SER A 307 -20.87 4.82 17.87
CA SER A 307 -19.65 5.27 18.53
C SER A 307 -18.50 5.60 17.58
N GLU A 308 -18.56 5.14 16.33
CA GLU A 308 -17.57 5.53 15.31
C GLU A 308 -17.60 7.05 15.05
N LYS A 309 -18.76 7.69 15.27
CA LYS A 309 -18.92 9.16 15.24
C LYS A 309 -18.45 9.86 16.52
N ILE A 310 -18.56 9.22 17.70
CA ILE A 310 -18.27 9.85 19.02
C ILE A 310 -16.84 9.60 19.52
N LYS A 311 -16.14 8.54 19.07
CA LYS A 311 -14.73 8.26 19.42
C LYS A 311 -13.77 9.44 19.11
N LYS A 312 -14.16 10.32 18.18
CA LYS A 312 -13.41 11.54 17.87
C LYS A 312 -13.66 12.71 18.83
N GLN A 313 -14.71 12.66 19.65
CA GLN A 313 -15.15 13.80 20.46
C GLN A 313 -14.99 13.61 21.98
N ASP A 314 -15.10 12.39 22.55
CA ASP A 314 -14.96 12.27 24.02
C ASP A 314 -14.46 10.91 24.52
N LYS A 315 -13.13 10.75 24.60
CA LYS A 315 -12.43 9.55 25.11
C LYS A 315 -12.72 9.30 26.60
N THR A 316 -13.00 10.35 27.36
CA THR A 316 -13.21 10.30 28.82
C THR A 316 -14.50 9.58 29.20
N ALA A 317 -15.55 9.68 28.37
CA ALA A 317 -16.82 9.01 28.60
C ALA A 317 -16.70 7.48 28.49
N LEU A 318 -15.86 7.00 27.56
CA LEU A 318 -15.61 5.57 27.35
C LEU A 318 -14.85 4.95 28.53
N GLU A 319 -13.82 5.63 29.04
CA GLU A 319 -13.06 5.16 30.20
C GLU A 319 -13.92 5.09 31.47
N LYS A 320 -14.82 6.07 31.69
CA LYS A 320 -15.78 6.03 32.81
C LYS A 320 -16.79 4.89 32.68
N PHE A 321 -17.23 4.60 31.46
CA PHE A 321 -18.12 3.47 31.18
C PHE A 321 -17.45 2.13 31.48
N GLU A 322 -16.23 1.91 30.97
CA GLU A 322 -15.49 0.67 31.18
C GLU A 322 -15.27 0.41 32.67
N ASN A 323 -14.90 1.44 33.42
CA ASN A 323 -14.77 1.36 34.88
C ASN A 323 -16.07 0.97 35.58
N LEU A 324 -17.24 1.39 35.06
CA LEU A 324 -18.54 1.06 35.66
C LEU A 324 -18.91 -0.41 35.39
N ILE A 325 -18.72 -0.90 34.16
CA ILE A 325 -18.96 -2.31 33.80
C ILE A 325 -18.01 -3.26 34.54
N PHE A 326 -16.72 -2.95 34.60
CA PHE A 326 -15.70 -3.85 35.17
C PHE A 326 -15.42 -3.63 36.66
N SER A 327 -16.09 -2.68 37.31
CA SER A 327 -16.03 -2.54 38.77
C SER A 327 -16.55 -3.80 39.47
N GLY A 328 -15.99 -4.15 40.63
CA GLY A 328 -16.43 -5.31 41.42
C GLY A 328 -17.87 -5.16 41.92
N ILE A 329 -18.59 -6.28 42.05
CA ILE A 329 -19.92 -6.32 42.65
C ILE A 329 -19.75 -6.27 44.17
N LEU A 330 -20.17 -5.18 44.80
CA LEU A 330 -20.01 -5.01 46.24
C LEU A 330 -21.20 -5.61 47.00
N ALA A 331 -20.91 -6.34 48.07
CA ALA A 331 -21.89 -7.00 48.91
C ALA A 331 -22.52 -6.07 49.97
N ASP A 332 -21.90 -4.92 50.24
CA ASP A 332 -22.32 -4.02 51.31
C ASP A 332 -23.15 -2.85 50.73
N PRO A 333 -24.45 -2.71 51.09
CA PRO A 333 -25.29 -1.62 50.60
C PRO A 333 -24.80 -0.24 51.03
N GLU A 334 -24.08 -0.14 52.16
CA GLU A 334 -23.54 1.14 52.66
C GLU A 334 -22.24 1.55 51.95
N LYS A 335 -21.64 0.65 51.18
CA LYS A 335 -20.45 0.90 50.36
C LYS A 335 -20.75 0.88 48.87
N LEU A 336 -21.99 1.18 48.49
CA LEU A 336 -22.28 1.51 47.09
C LEU A 336 -21.37 2.69 46.68
N PRO A 337 -20.53 2.54 45.64
CA PRO A 337 -19.61 3.60 45.28
C PRO A 337 -20.42 4.81 44.80
N SER A 338 -19.94 6.02 45.10
CA SER A 338 -20.56 7.30 44.69
C SER A 338 -20.72 7.48 43.17
N THR A 339 -20.23 6.52 42.38
CA THR A 339 -20.51 6.38 40.95
C THR A 339 -21.96 5.97 40.66
N PHE A 340 -22.69 5.39 41.62
CA PHE A 340 -24.13 5.11 41.51
C PHE A 340 -24.98 6.39 41.61
N ASP A 341 -24.53 7.40 42.37
CA ASP A 341 -25.08 8.78 42.34
C ASP A 341 -24.70 9.53 41.04
N GLY A 342 -23.79 8.99 40.24
CA GLY A 342 -23.45 9.49 38.91
C GLY A 342 -24.56 9.32 37.85
N ILE A 343 -25.69 8.69 38.20
CA ILE A 343 -26.89 8.62 37.34
C ILE A 343 -27.40 10.03 36.98
N ASP A 344 -27.21 11.03 37.85
CA ASP A 344 -27.51 12.44 37.53
C ASP A 344 -26.60 13.02 36.43
N GLN A 345 -25.36 12.52 36.29
CA GLN A 345 -24.47 12.90 35.19
C GLN A 345 -24.83 12.21 33.87
N LEU A 346 -25.37 10.98 33.93
CA LEU A 346 -25.94 10.31 32.75
C LEU A 346 -27.17 11.06 32.24
N GLY A 347 -27.99 11.64 33.13
CA GLY A 347 -29.08 12.53 32.77
C GLY A 347 -28.63 13.80 32.01
N ASN A 348 -27.46 14.34 32.33
CA ASN A 348 -26.85 15.45 31.59
C ASN A 348 -26.31 15.01 30.22
N LEU A 349 -25.80 13.78 30.11
CA LEU A 349 -25.36 13.18 28.85
C LEU A 349 -26.54 12.90 27.89
N VAL A 350 -27.68 12.45 28.42
CA VAL A 350 -28.94 12.31 27.67
C VAL A 350 -29.51 13.67 27.26
N LYS A 351 -29.36 14.71 28.09
CA LYS A 351 -29.74 16.09 27.72
C LYS A 351 -28.84 16.69 26.64
N SER A 352 -27.54 16.43 26.64
CA SER A 352 -26.62 16.89 25.58
C SER A 352 -26.85 16.22 24.22
N LEU A 353 -27.57 15.09 24.19
CA LEU A 353 -27.98 14.39 22.96
C LEU A 353 -29.35 14.83 22.43
N LYS A 354 -30.11 15.62 23.22
CA LYS A 354 -31.42 16.19 22.85
C LYS A 354 -31.32 17.66 22.38
N GLY A 355 -30.13 18.09 21.96
CA GLY A 355 -29.89 19.35 21.25
C GLY A 355 -30.12 19.19 19.76
#